data_AF-A0A7W7KQZ0-F1
#
_entry.id   AF-A0A7W7KQZ0-F1
#
_cell.length_a   1.000
_cell.length_b   1.000
_cell.length_c   1.000
_cell.angle_alpha   90.00
_cell.angle_beta   90.00
_cell.angle_gamma   90.00
#
_symmetry.space_group_name_H-M   'P 1'
#
loop_
_entity.id
_entity.type
_entity.pdbx_description
1 polymer ?
#
loop_
_entity_poly.entity_id
_entity_poly.type
_entity_poly.pdbx_seq_one_letter_code
_entity_poly.pdbx_strand_id
1 'polypeptide(L)'
;MTSLDGKINLKYSRIYIEKDKASFTYINYEKSKEAIKLIPIRTESVVLAEDRPWEFTTTLLEFIKGKPNGQYTVVSQGAIIYSFTYKSKSGKIVEFDNNYEALTSDSTDCRWVR
;
A
#
# COMPACT_ATOMS: atom_id res chain seq x y z
N MET A 1 7.84 -2.56 2.22
CA MET A 1 7.52 -3.61 1.21
C MET A 1 8.61 -3.62 0.16
N THR A 2 8.90 -4.78 -0.43
CA THR A 2 9.88 -4.96 -1.52
C THR A 2 9.25 -5.77 -2.65
N SER A 3 9.61 -5.50 -3.90
CA SER A 3 9.15 -6.32 -5.03
C SER A 3 9.74 -7.73 -4.95
N LEU A 4 9.07 -8.72 -5.53
CA LEU A 4 9.57 -10.11 -5.50
C LEU A 4 10.97 -10.30 -6.11
N ASP A 5 11.37 -9.42 -7.04
CA ASP A 5 12.72 -9.40 -7.61
C ASP A 5 13.74 -8.57 -6.80
N GLY A 6 13.32 -8.00 -5.67
CA GLY A 6 14.13 -7.22 -4.74
C GLY A 6 14.54 -5.82 -5.25
N LYS A 7 14.05 -5.38 -6.41
CA LYS A 7 14.55 -4.15 -7.06
C LYS A 7 13.82 -2.88 -6.64
N ILE A 8 12.61 -3.01 -6.11
CA ILE A 8 11.73 -1.89 -5.80
C ILE A 8 11.30 -1.99 -4.34
N ASN A 9 11.69 -1.01 -3.54
CA ASN A 9 11.18 -0.87 -2.18
C ASN A 9 10.19 0.29 -2.09
N LEU A 10 9.12 0.08 -1.33
CA LEU A 10 8.15 1.11 -1.00
C LEU A 10 7.62 0.98 0.42
N LYS A 11 7.20 2.11 0.98
CA LYS A 11 6.35 2.19 2.15
C LYS A 11 4.91 2.47 1.71
N TYR A 12 3.96 1.67 2.19
CA TYR A 12 2.53 1.95 2.09
C TYR A 12 2.04 2.55 3.40
N SER A 13 1.27 3.63 3.34
CA SER A 13 0.82 4.34 4.54
C SER A 13 -0.63 4.79 4.40
N ARG A 14 -1.38 4.63 5.49
CA ARG A 14 -2.75 5.12 5.65
C ARG A 14 -2.81 6.00 6.89
N ILE A 15 -3.23 7.24 6.71
CA ILE A 15 -3.45 8.21 7.79
C ILE A 15 -4.96 8.41 7.93
N TYR A 16 -5.45 8.38 9.17
CA TYR A 16 -6.82 8.77 9.51
C TYR A 16 -6.79 10.03 10.35
N ILE A 17 -7.51 11.06 9.92
CA ILE A 17 -7.67 12.32 10.64
C ILE A 17 -9.03 12.27 11.33
N GLU A 18 -9.03 11.89 12.61
CA GLU A 18 -10.25 11.66 13.42
C GLU A 18 -11.22 12.85 13.39
N LYS A 19 -10.69 14.06 13.64
CA LYS A 19 -11.47 15.30 13.70
C LYS A 19 -12.29 15.54 12.43
N ASP A 20 -11.71 15.21 11.28
CA ASP A 20 -12.29 15.48 9.96
C ASP A 20 -12.94 14.22 9.36
N LYS A 21 -12.88 13.08 10.07
CA LYS A 21 -13.26 11.75 9.58
C LYS A 21 -12.67 11.42 8.21
N ALA A 22 -11.47 11.93 7.95
CA ALA A 22 -10.84 11.85 6.63
C ALA A 22 -9.75 10.77 6.61
N SER A 23 -9.63 10.06 5.50
CA SER A 23 -8.54 9.09 5.29
C SER A 23 -7.69 9.45 4.09
N PHE A 24 -6.37 9.30 4.25
CA PHE A 24 -5.38 9.55 3.21
C PHE A 24 -4.51 8.33 3.07
N THR A 25 -4.38 7.84 1.84
CA THR A 25 -3.48 6.73 1.52
C THR A 25 -2.43 7.20 0.54
N TYR A 26 -1.18 6.80 0.77
CA TYR A 26 -0.06 7.15 -0.09
C TYR A 26 1.02 6.09 -0.02
N ILE A 27 1.93 6.16 -1.00
CA ILE A 27 3.15 5.37 -1.01
C ILE A 27 4.37 6.28 -1.09
N ASN A 28 5.47 5.82 -0.51
CA ASN A 28 6.80 6.37 -0.74
C ASN A 28 7.69 5.27 -1.28
N TYR A 29 8.17 5.44 -2.52
CA TYR A 29 9.26 4.61 -3.00
C TYR A 29 10.56 5.03 -2.34
N GLU A 30 11.41 4.05 -2.00
CA GLU A 30 12.72 4.29 -1.39
C GLU A 30 13.56 5.31 -2.18
N LYS A 31 13.53 5.23 -3.51
CA LYS A 31 14.30 6.10 -4.42
C LYS A 31 13.55 7.38 -4.83
N SER A 32 12.35 7.64 -4.28
CA SER A 32 11.55 8.82 -4.61
C SER A 32 11.64 9.87 -3.52
N LYS A 33 11.80 11.14 -3.93
CA LYS A 33 11.75 12.29 -3.02
C LYS A 33 10.32 12.70 -2.65
N GLU A 34 9.34 12.25 -3.42
CA GLU A 34 7.93 12.64 -3.27
C GLU A 34 7.06 11.42 -2.97
N ALA A 35 6.08 11.61 -2.09
CA ALA A 35 5.02 10.65 -1.85
C ALA A 35 4.01 10.67 -3.00
N ILE A 36 3.50 9.50 -3.37
CA ILE A 36 2.45 9.38 -4.38
C ILE A 36 1.13 9.09 -3.69
N LYS A 37 0.15 9.97 -3.91
CA LYS A 37 -1.20 9.81 -3.39
C LYS A 37 -1.89 8.63 -4.07
N LEU A 38 -2.58 7.83 -3.26
CA LEU A 38 -3.47 6.76 -3.72
C LEU A 38 -4.93 7.12 -3.44
N ILE A 39 -5.81 6.84 -4.39
CA ILE A 39 -7.26 7.03 -4.24
C ILE A 39 -7.94 5.66 -4.23
N PRO A 40 -8.56 5.22 -3.11
CA PRO A 40 -9.34 3.99 -3.11
C PRO A 40 -10.56 4.16 -4.00
N ILE A 41 -10.76 3.23 -4.94
CA ILE A 41 -11.90 3.25 -5.88
C ILE A 41 -12.86 2.09 -5.66
N ARG A 42 -12.42 1.05 -4.94
CA ARG A 42 -13.22 -0.14 -4.63
C ARG A 42 -12.68 -0.79 -3.37
N THR A 43 -13.59 -1.17 -2.48
CA THR A 43 -13.28 -1.98 -1.31
C THR A 43 -14.33 -3.08 -1.21
N GLU A 44 -13.87 -4.32 -1.15
CA GLU A 44 -14.69 -5.49 -0.87
C GLU A 44 -14.24 -6.10 0.45
N SER A 45 -15.16 -6.73 1.17
CA SER A 45 -14.85 -7.44 2.40
C SER A 45 -15.44 -8.84 2.39
N VAL A 46 -14.67 -9.79 2.91
CA VAL A 46 -15.10 -11.18 3.08
C VAL A 46 -14.93 -11.56 4.55
N VAL A 47 -15.97 -12.20 5.11
CA VAL A 47 -15.90 -12.87 6.41
C VAL A 47 -15.42 -14.29 6.16
N LEU A 48 -14.17 -14.58 6.49
CA LEU A 48 -13.59 -15.90 6.27
C LEU A 48 -13.96 -16.91 7.38
N ALA A 49 -14.32 -16.43 8.57
CA ALA A 49 -14.86 -17.19 9.71
C ALA A 49 -15.46 -16.18 10.72
N GLU A 50 -16.45 -16.59 11.53
CA GLU A 50 -17.13 -15.70 12.49
C GLU A 50 -16.17 -15.02 13.49
N ASP A 51 -15.11 -15.71 13.91
CA ASP A 51 -14.16 -15.21 14.91
C ASP A 51 -12.90 -14.52 14.30
N ARG A 52 -12.81 -14.38 12.98
CA ARG A 52 -11.66 -13.73 12.33
C ARG A 52 -11.98 -12.30 11.93
N PRO A 53 -11.01 -11.36 12.01
CA PRO A 53 -11.19 -10.04 11.43
C PRO A 53 -11.56 -10.17 9.95
N TRP A 54 -12.37 -9.24 9.46
CA TRP A 54 -12.75 -9.22 8.06
C TRP A 54 -11.49 -9.07 7.19
N GLU A 55 -11.45 -9.83 6.10
CA GLU A 55 -10.48 -9.59 5.04
C GLU A 55 -11.03 -8.51 4.13
N PHE A 56 -10.20 -7.54 3.80
CA PHE A 56 -10.53 -6.45 2.89
C PHE A 56 -9.65 -6.53 1.65
N THR A 57 -10.27 -6.52 0.48
CA THR A 57 -9.61 -6.30 -0.80
C THR A 57 -9.90 -4.88 -1.25
N THR A 58 -8.86 -4.03 -1.29
CA THR A 58 -8.97 -2.63 -1.72
C THR A 58 -8.24 -2.41 -3.03
N THR A 59 -8.91 -1.84 -4.02
CA THR A 59 -8.29 -1.31 -5.25
C THR A 59 -8.04 0.18 -5.09
N LEU A 60 -6.78 0.61 -5.29
CA LEU A 60 -6.37 2.01 -5.21
C LEU A 60 -5.77 2.47 -6.52
N LEU A 61 -6.18 3.63 -7.01
CA LEU A 61 -5.56 4.29 -8.16
C LEU A 61 -4.34 5.10 -7.73
N GLU A 62 -3.25 4.92 -8.44
CA GLU A 62 -2.04 5.72 -8.34
C GLU A 62 -2.18 6.98 -9.20
N PHE A 63 -1.92 8.16 -8.62
CA PHE A 63 -1.96 9.42 -9.36
C PHE A 63 -0.57 10.07 -9.43
N ILE A 64 -0.08 10.31 -10.64
CA ILE A 64 1.16 11.06 -10.89
C ILE A 64 0.80 12.30 -11.69
N LYS A 65 1.19 13.48 -11.17
CA LYS A 65 0.89 14.80 -11.79
C LYS A 65 -0.59 14.95 -12.15
N GLY A 66 -1.47 14.54 -11.24
CA GLY A 66 -2.93 14.65 -11.39
C GLY A 66 -3.58 13.66 -12.36
N LYS A 67 -2.83 12.73 -12.96
CA LYS A 67 -3.37 11.71 -13.87
C LYS A 67 -3.25 10.33 -13.23
N PRO A 68 -4.24 9.42 -13.41
CA PRO A 68 -4.06 8.02 -13.06
C PRO A 68 -2.79 7.49 -13.73
N ASN A 69 -2.01 6.62 -13.10
CA ASN A 69 -0.77 6.07 -13.64
C ASN A 69 -0.73 4.52 -13.57
N GLY A 70 -1.43 3.95 -12.61
CA GLY A 70 -1.58 2.52 -12.41
C GLY A 70 -2.55 2.29 -11.25
N GLN A 71 -2.67 1.04 -10.82
CA GLN A 71 -3.50 0.69 -9.68
C GLN A 71 -2.82 -0.33 -8.78
N TYR A 72 -3.11 -0.24 -7.50
CA TYR A 72 -2.76 -1.23 -6.50
C TYR A 72 -3.98 -2.06 -6.14
N THR A 73 -3.78 -3.35 -5.91
CA THR A 73 -4.74 -4.21 -5.22
C THR A 73 -4.08 -4.65 -3.92
N VAL A 74 -4.74 -4.36 -2.80
CA VAL A 74 -4.23 -4.65 -1.46
C VAL A 74 -5.24 -5.55 -0.75
N VAL A 75 -4.77 -6.72 -0.31
CA VAL A 75 -5.54 -7.63 0.54
C VAL A 75 -5.00 -7.53 1.95
N SER A 76 -5.86 -7.20 2.91
CA SER A 76 -5.48 -6.98 4.30
C SER A 76 -6.50 -7.55 5.27
N GLN A 77 -6.06 -8.05 6.42
CA GLN A 77 -6.92 -8.49 7.52
C GLN A 77 -6.29 -8.01 8.84
N GLY A 78 -7.02 -7.16 9.57
CA GLY A 78 -6.46 -6.45 10.71
C GLY A 78 -5.27 -5.57 10.31
N ALA A 79 -4.14 -5.71 11.02
CA ALA A 79 -2.91 -4.97 10.74
C ALA A 79 -2.01 -5.65 9.68
N ILE A 80 -2.42 -6.81 9.15
CA ILE A 80 -1.60 -7.63 8.25
C ILE A 80 -2.02 -7.38 6.80
N ILE A 81 -1.02 -7.16 5.94
CA ILE A 81 -1.19 -7.15 4.48
C ILE A 81 -0.76 -8.53 3.95
N TYR A 82 -1.70 -9.25 3.34
CA TYR A 82 -1.50 -10.58 2.76
C TYR A 82 -1.09 -10.54 1.28
N SER A 83 -1.55 -9.54 0.55
CA SER A 83 -1.19 -9.35 -0.85
C SER A 83 -1.12 -7.87 -1.17
N PHE A 84 -0.12 -7.48 -1.97
CA PHE A 84 0.07 -6.13 -2.43
C PHE A 84 0.61 -6.16 -3.85
N THR A 85 -0.26 -5.86 -4.82
CA THR A 85 0.07 -5.99 -6.24
C THR A 85 -0.17 -4.66 -6.94
N TYR A 86 0.80 -4.22 -7.73
CA TYR A 86 0.68 -3.10 -8.64
C TYR A 86 0.43 -3.58 -10.07
N LYS A 87 -0.44 -2.87 -10.80
CA LYS A 87 -0.64 -3.01 -12.25
C LYS A 87 -0.49 -1.65 -12.91
N SER A 88 0.48 -1.51 -13.81
CA SER A 88 0.67 -0.30 -14.61
C SER A 88 -0.43 -0.17 -15.67
N LYS A 89 -0.57 1.03 -16.25
CA LYS A 89 -1.41 1.25 -17.44
C LYS A 89 -1.06 0.37 -18.64
N SER A 90 0.23 0.04 -18.82
CA SER A 90 0.69 -0.84 -19.88
C SER A 90 0.45 -2.32 -19.60
N GLY A 91 -0.12 -2.65 -18.43
CA GLY A 91 -0.42 -4.02 -18.02
C GLY A 91 0.72 -4.75 -17.31
N LYS A 92 1.86 -4.09 -17.07
CA LYS A 92 2.96 -4.68 -16.26
C LYS A 92 2.48 -4.86 -14.82
N ILE A 93 2.70 -6.06 -14.29
CA ILE A 93 2.36 -6.41 -12.91
C ILE A 93 3.64 -6.45 -12.07
N VAL A 94 3.57 -5.94 -10.85
CA VAL A 94 4.62 -6.06 -9.83
C VAL A 94 3.97 -6.48 -8.53
N GLU A 95 4.42 -7.60 -7.98
CA GLU A 95 4.00 -8.09 -6.67
C GLU A 95 5.02 -7.68 -5.62
N PHE A 96 4.53 -7.39 -4.41
CA PHE A 96 5.32 -6.91 -3.29
C PHE A 96 5.08 -7.75 -2.05
N ASP A 97 6.16 -8.04 -1.34
CA ASP A 97 6.16 -8.68 -0.03
C ASP A 97 6.57 -7.71 1.08
N ASN A 98 6.31 -8.13 2.33
CA ASN A 98 6.78 -7.40 3.49
C ASN A 98 8.31 -7.40 3.53
N ASN A 99 8.89 -6.22 3.75
CA ASN A 99 10.32 -6.05 3.95
C ASN A 99 10.53 -5.59 5.40
N TYR A 100 10.73 -6.55 6.30
CA TYR A 100 10.91 -6.28 7.73
C TYR A 100 12.29 -5.66 8.03
N GLU A 101 13.29 -5.93 7.19
CA GLU A 101 14.63 -5.35 7.33
C GLU A 101 14.64 -3.84 7.07
N ALA A 102 13.67 -3.36 6.30
CA ALA A 102 13.49 -1.93 6.05
C ALA A 102 12.90 -1.15 7.24
N LEU A 103 12.38 -1.80 8.29
CA LEU A 103 11.72 -1.12 9.40
C LEU A 103 12.70 -0.42 10.35
N THR A 104 12.33 0.75 10.88
CA THR A 104 13.02 1.39 12.01
C THR A 104 13.02 0.47 13.24
N SER A 105 13.91 0.72 14.20
CA SER A 105 14.02 -0.12 15.40
C SER A 105 12.74 -0.17 16.24
N ASP A 106 11.91 0.86 16.18
CA ASP A 106 10.59 0.95 16.82
C ASP A 106 9.44 0.45 15.92
N SER A 107 9.73 0.00 14.70
CA SER A 107 8.76 -0.48 13.70
C SER A 107 7.69 0.54 13.27
N THR A 108 7.92 1.83 13.49
CA THR A 108 6.94 2.90 13.15
C THR A 108 7.14 3.48 11.75
N ASP A 109 8.35 3.37 11.18
CA ASP A 109 8.68 3.85 9.83
C ASP A 109 9.67 2.92 9.14
N CYS A 110 10.12 3.29 7.94
CA CYS A 110 11.19 2.62 7.22
C CYS A 110 12.49 3.42 7.27
N ARG A 111 13.63 2.72 7.34
CA ARG A 111 15.00 3.27 7.31
C ARG A 111 15.42 3.68 5.89
N TRP A 112 14.61 4.49 5.21
CA TRP A 112 14.98 5.02 3.90
C TRP A 112 16.05 6.08 4.06
N VAL A 113 17.20 5.89 3.42
CA VAL A 113 18.20 6.96 3.27
C VAL A 113 17.67 7.92 2.21
N ARG A 114 17.24 9.12 2.62
CA ARG A 114 16.70 10.15 1.72
C ARG A 114 17.79 11.03 1.14
#